data_AF-A0A8T3XKQ6-F1
#
_entry.id   AF-A0A8T3XKQ6-F1
#
_cell.length_a   1.000
_cell.length_b   1.000
_cell.length_c   1.000
_cell.angle_alpha   90.00
_cell.angle_beta   90.00
_cell.angle_gamma   90.00
#
_symmetry.space_group_name_H-M   'P 1'
#
loop_
_entity.id
_entity.type
_entity.pdbx_description
1 polymer ?
#
loop_
_entity_poly.entity_id
_entity_poly.type
_entity_poly.pdbx_seq_one_letter_code
_entity_poly.pdbx_strand_id
1 'polypeptide(L)'
;MSLAKNKKGIEVSTLVEIILIIIAAGLIIGVFNYAASKADEQTSEKLCRGFNALRFATHIDKGPFTYDIVPGACKTLDKGDLPTSDYKDFEGGPKEAAKKEIREMMAKCWWMWLEGKQPNLFQTSTVRLQNKCFICYDFSLNKDVGTIQIPELIASLDYPYIAIDKSDRCAGGGQGGYCRKECKADPKYTRKSESSQCAEKFPDKPECCISEDRRDECLNKEGVCEAREGYKLFDKWQCKSGKCYVKKENFASYLDYIQGTGGISGGAGFLVYEDKLEEQGLTTKKKYGITIISPGNTPGWDTAAWGAGTLVSTAATLFGTYFAPGWTKKEVASLGATLTYLSFKMTQKSGAFAGYNYIYISEYGEIRDKCAVELGVDERL
;
A
#
# COMPACT_ATOMS: atom_id res chain seq x y z
N MET A 1 37.76 -52.14 -23.75
CA MET A 1 36.66 -51.63 -24.59
C MET A 1 36.39 -50.19 -24.20
N SER A 2 36.59 -49.23 -25.10
CA SER A 2 36.33 -47.81 -24.84
C SER A 2 35.18 -47.35 -25.75
N LEU A 3 34.06 -46.96 -25.16
CA LEU A 3 32.93 -46.38 -25.90
C LEU A 3 33.18 -44.88 -26.07
N ALA A 4 33.61 -44.49 -27.27
CA ALA A 4 33.75 -43.09 -27.65
C ALA A 4 32.36 -42.41 -27.67
N LYS A 5 32.01 -41.71 -26.58
CA LYS A 5 30.79 -40.87 -26.54
C LYS A 5 30.89 -39.77 -27.59
N ASN A 6 30.01 -39.84 -28.58
CA ASN A 6 29.97 -38.93 -29.72
C ASN A 6 29.43 -37.56 -29.26
N LYS A 7 30.32 -36.60 -28.97
CA LYS A 7 29.99 -35.31 -28.33
C LYS A 7 28.87 -34.51 -29.03
N LYS A 8 28.75 -34.62 -30.36
CA LYS A 8 27.75 -33.89 -31.16
C LYS A 8 26.29 -34.25 -30.85
N GLY A 9 26.02 -35.43 -30.28
CA GLY A 9 24.65 -35.83 -29.91
C GLY A 9 24.12 -35.14 -28.65
N ILE A 10 25.01 -34.70 -27.75
CA ILE A 10 24.63 -34.08 -26.48
C ILE A 10 24.15 -32.64 -26.70
N GLU A 11 24.83 -31.89 -27.57
CA GLU A 11 24.52 -30.48 -27.86
C GLU A 11 23.13 -30.28 -28.48
N VAL A 12 22.69 -31.17 -29.36
CA VAL A 12 21.35 -31.10 -30.00
C VAL A 12 20.23 -31.41 -28.99
N SER A 13 20.43 -32.38 -28.10
CA SER A 13 19.42 -32.75 -27.09
C SER A 13 19.14 -31.59 -26.13
N THR A 14 20.19 -30.94 -25.62
CA THR A 14 20.06 -29.80 -24.69
C THR A 14 19.42 -28.58 -25.38
N LEU A 15 19.68 -28.35 -26.67
CA LEU A 15 19.04 -27.26 -27.43
C LEU A 15 17.51 -27.46 -27.50
N VAL A 16 17.05 -28.67 -27.81
CA VAL A 16 15.60 -28.99 -27.89
C VAL A 16 14.93 -28.83 -26.52
N GLU A 17 15.57 -29.28 -25.46
CA GLU A 17 15.07 -29.12 -24.09
C GLU A 17 14.93 -27.65 -23.69
N ILE A 18 15.93 -26.80 -23.98
CA ILE A 18 15.87 -25.35 -23.76
C ILE A 18 14.72 -24.71 -24.56
N ILE A 19 14.54 -25.09 -25.84
CA ILE A 19 13.45 -24.56 -26.67
C ILE A 19 12.07 -24.95 -26.09
N LEU A 20 11.90 -26.19 -25.64
CA LEU A 20 10.66 -26.64 -25.00
C LEU A 20 10.38 -25.88 -23.68
N ILE A 21 11.41 -25.62 -22.87
CA ILE A 21 11.28 -24.81 -21.64
C ILE A 21 10.85 -23.37 -21.99
N ILE A 22 11.44 -22.75 -23.02
CA ILE A 22 11.08 -21.40 -23.47
C ILE A 22 9.63 -21.36 -23.98
N ILE A 23 9.19 -22.35 -24.78
CA ILE A 23 7.82 -22.43 -25.27
C ILE A 23 6.83 -22.63 -24.12
N ALA A 24 7.13 -23.52 -23.17
CA ALA A 24 6.30 -23.75 -21.99
C ALA A 24 6.18 -22.49 -21.12
N ALA A 25 7.29 -21.81 -20.85
CA ALA A 25 7.29 -20.54 -20.12
C ALA A 25 6.50 -19.45 -20.86
N GLY A 26 6.66 -19.34 -22.19
CA GLY A 26 5.90 -18.40 -23.02
C GLY A 26 4.39 -18.65 -23.00
N LEU A 27 3.96 -19.92 -23.06
CA LEU A 27 2.55 -20.30 -22.94
C LEU A 27 1.99 -19.98 -21.54
N ILE A 28 2.75 -20.28 -20.48
CA ILE A 28 2.37 -19.95 -19.10
C ILE A 28 2.20 -18.44 -18.93
N ILE A 29 3.18 -17.64 -19.36
CA ILE A 29 3.11 -16.17 -19.33
C ILE A 29 1.92 -15.65 -20.16
N GLY A 30 1.67 -16.21 -21.36
CA GLY A 30 0.54 -15.85 -22.20
C GLY A 30 -0.81 -16.09 -21.53
N VAL A 31 -1.00 -17.24 -20.88
CA VAL A 31 -2.22 -17.56 -20.11
C VAL A 31 -2.38 -16.63 -18.91
N PHE A 32 -1.30 -16.34 -18.17
CA PHE A 32 -1.36 -15.40 -17.05
C PHE A 32 -1.72 -13.98 -17.50
N ASN A 33 -1.11 -13.47 -18.57
CA ASN A 33 -1.41 -12.15 -19.10
C ASN A 33 -2.86 -12.07 -19.62
N TYR A 34 -3.34 -13.12 -20.29
CA TYR A 34 -4.75 -13.21 -20.70
C TYR A 34 -5.70 -13.20 -19.50
N ALA A 35 -5.45 -14.04 -18.49
CA ALA A 35 -6.27 -14.10 -17.29
C ALA A 35 -6.25 -12.78 -16.51
N ALA A 36 -5.09 -12.14 -16.35
CA ALA A 36 -4.95 -10.83 -15.70
C ALA A 36 -5.67 -9.71 -16.47
N SER A 37 -5.75 -9.80 -17.80
CA SER A 37 -6.49 -8.82 -18.61
C SER A 37 -8.00 -8.87 -18.32
N LYS A 38 -8.59 -10.08 -18.18
CA LYS A 38 -10.02 -10.31 -17.92
C LYS A 38 -10.40 -10.47 -16.44
N ALA A 39 -9.43 -10.44 -15.53
CA ALA A 39 -9.65 -10.47 -14.09
C ALA A 39 -10.51 -9.28 -13.63
N ASP A 40 -11.43 -9.53 -12.69
CA ASP A 40 -12.16 -8.49 -11.97
C ASP A 40 -11.20 -7.55 -11.22
N GLU A 41 -11.70 -6.40 -10.75
CA GLU A 41 -10.90 -5.39 -10.04
C GLU A 41 -10.17 -5.98 -8.82
N GLN A 42 -10.87 -6.73 -7.98
CA GLN A 42 -10.30 -7.28 -6.74
C GLN A 42 -9.25 -8.36 -7.03
N THR A 43 -9.46 -9.16 -8.06
CA THR A 43 -8.47 -10.14 -8.54
C THR A 43 -7.27 -9.45 -9.17
N SER A 44 -7.47 -8.37 -9.95
CA SER A 44 -6.40 -7.54 -10.52
C SER A 44 -5.53 -6.92 -9.42
N GLU A 45 -6.14 -6.38 -8.35
CA GLU A 45 -5.42 -5.84 -7.18
C GLU A 45 -4.61 -6.91 -6.46
N LYS A 46 -5.20 -8.08 -6.21
CA LYS A 46 -4.53 -9.22 -5.56
C LYS A 46 -3.36 -9.74 -6.40
N LEU A 47 -3.53 -9.85 -7.71
CA LEU A 47 -2.47 -10.23 -8.64
C LEU A 47 -1.35 -9.19 -8.61
N CYS A 48 -1.64 -7.90 -8.76
CA CYS A 48 -0.64 -6.84 -8.68
C CYS A 48 0.16 -6.89 -7.37
N ARG A 49 -0.49 -7.00 -6.20
CA ARG A 49 0.23 -7.18 -4.92
C ARG A 49 1.06 -8.47 -4.88
N GLY A 50 0.51 -9.58 -5.37
CA GLY A 50 1.18 -10.89 -5.37
C GLY A 50 2.44 -10.90 -6.25
N PHE A 51 2.38 -10.30 -7.43
CA PHE A 51 3.51 -10.16 -8.34
C PHE A 51 4.54 -9.15 -7.80
N ASN A 52 4.11 -8.04 -7.19
CA ASN A 52 5.03 -7.13 -6.49
C ASN A 52 5.74 -7.84 -5.31
N ALA A 53 5.02 -8.63 -4.52
CA ALA A 53 5.60 -9.42 -3.42
C ALA A 53 6.59 -10.48 -3.92
N LEU A 54 6.26 -11.17 -5.01
CA LEU A 54 7.16 -12.13 -5.65
C LEU A 54 8.41 -11.42 -6.18
N ARG A 55 8.25 -10.31 -6.90
CA ARG A 55 9.34 -9.50 -7.45
C ARG A 55 10.30 -9.02 -6.34
N PHE A 56 9.76 -8.55 -5.21
CA PHE A 56 10.55 -8.21 -4.03
C PHE A 56 11.33 -9.41 -3.48
N ALA A 57 10.69 -10.58 -3.37
CA ALA A 57 11.33 -11.81 -2.89
C ALA A 57 12.36 -12.41 -3.86
N THR A 58 12.23 -12.15 -5.17
CA THR A 58 13.11 -12.67 -6.23
C THR A 58 14.10 -11.63 -6.76
N HIS A 59 14.21 -10.45 -6.14
CA HIS A 59 15.15 -9.43 -6.60
C HIS A 59 16.58 -9.89 -6.35
N ILE A 60 17.36 -10.08 -7.43
CA ILE A 60 18.74 -10.58 -7.36
C ILE A 60 19.69 -9.47 -7.84
N ASP A 61 20.25 -8.75 -6.87
CA ASP A 61 21.43 -7.88 -7.09
C ASP A 61 22.70 -8.74 -7.17
N LYS A 62 23.17 -9.03 -8.39
CA LYS A 62 24.45 -9.71 -8.64
C LYS A 62 25.36 -8.88 -9.53
N GLY A 63 25.88 -7.79 -8.96
CA GLY A 63 26.86 -6.93 -9.60
C GLY A 63 26.22 -5.98 -10.62
N PRO A 64 26.77 -5.83 -11.84
CA PRO A 64 26.25 -4.86 -12.82
C PRO A 64 24.94 -5.28 -13.50
N PHE A 65 24.43 -6.48 -13.21
CA PHE A 65 23.18 -6.99 -13.78
C PHE A 65 22.12 -7.16 -12.68
N THR A 66 21.01 -6.43 -12.84
CA THR A 66 19.77 -6.65 -12.08
C THR A 66 18.73 -7.28 -13.00
N TYR A 67 18.12 -8.38 -12.54
CA TYR A 67 17.12 -9.12 -13.32
C TYR A 67 15.79 -9.15 -12.57
N ASP A 68 14.78 -8.49 -13.12
CA ASP A 68 13.39 -8.70 -12.74
C ASP A 68 12.80 -9.83 -13.61
N ILE A 69 12.65 -11.02 -13.02
CA ILE A 69 12.18 -12.23 -13.72
C ILE A 69 10.63 -12.30 -13.74
N VAL A 70 9.97 -11.45 -12.94
CA VAL A 70 8.52 -11.44 -12.72
C VAL A 70 7.86 -10.44 -13.68
N PRO A 71 6.93 -10.85 -14.56
CA PRO A 71 6.25 -9.93 -15.47
C PRO A 71 5.34 -8.95 -14.71
N GLY A 72 5.07 -7.79 -15.33
CA GLY A 72 4.08 -6.85 -14.81
C GLY A 72 2.68 -7.46 -14.80
N ALA A 73 2.05 -7.52 -13.62
CA ALA A 73 0.64 -7.88 -13.45
C ALA A 73 -0.21 -6.71 -12.94
N CYS A 74 0.40 -5.53 -12.79
CA CYS A 74 -0.26 -4.31 -12.39
C CYS A 74 -0.68 -3.54 -13.65
N LYS A 75 -1.98 -3.42 -13.89
CA LYS A 75 -2.58 -2.53 -14.90
C LYS A 75 -3.23 -1.32 -14.22
N THR A 76 -3.30 -0.19 -14.91
CA THR A 76 -4.12 0.94 -14.43
C THR A 76 -5.59 0.52 -14.46
N LEU A 77 -6.31 0.75 -13.37
CA LEU A 77 -7.71 0.39 -13.23
C LEU A 77 -8.59 1.62 -13.47
N ASP A 78 -9.32 1.63 -14.60
CA ASP A 78 -10.33 2.67 -14.87
C ASP A 78 -11.57 2.40 -14.02
N LYS A 79 -11.96 3.42 -13.26
CA LYS A 79 -13.07 3.39 -12.29
C LYS A 79 -14.27 4.19 -12.77
N GLY A 80 -14.20 4.81 -13.95
CA GLY A 80 -15.28 5.60 -14.53
C GLY A 80 -15.62 6.85 -13.70
N ASP A 81 -16.89 7.23 -13.73
CA ASP A 81 -17.42 8.34 -12.93
C ASP A 81 -17.70 7.89 -11.49
N LEU A 82 -17.07 8.55 -10.51
CA LEU A 82 -17.34 8.32 -9.09
C LEU A 82 -18.55 9.14 -8.62
N PRO A 83 -19.36 8.63 -7.66
CA PRO A 83 -19.29 7.28 -7.08
C PRO A 83 -19.76 6.19 -8.06
N THR A 84 -19.16 5.00 -7.99
CA THR A 84 -19.41 3.89 -8.93
C THR A 84 -20.69 3.11 -8.64
N SER A 85 -21.20 3.18 -7.41
CA SER A 85 -22.45 2.52 -6.98
C SER A 85 -23.56 3.52 -6.66
N ASP A 86 -24.82 3.07 -6.66
CA ASP A 86 -25.96 3.92 -6.29
C ASP A 86 -25.78 4.50 -4.87
N TYR A 87 -25.79 5.83 -4.80
CA TYR A 87 -25.43 6.62 -3.62
C TYR A 87 -26.65 7.24 -2.93
N LYS A 88 -27.88 6.93 -3.37
CA LYS A 88 -29.13 7.48 -2.77
C LYS A 88 -29.22 7.24 -1.27
N ASP A 89 -28.76 6.08 -0.81
CA ASP A 89 -28.78 5.67 0.60
C ASP A 89 -27.45 5.96 1.33
N PHE A 90 -26.48 6.64 0.67
CA PHE A 90 -25.20 6.97 1.29
C PHE A 90 -25.32 8.22 2.16
N GLU A 91 -25.01 8.08 3.45
CA GLU A 91 -25.01 9.20 4.41
C GLU A 91 -24.02 10.29 3.96
N GLY A 92 -24.52 11.51 3.73
CA GLY A 92 -23.74 12.62 3.15
C GLY A 92 -23.77 12.73 1.61
N GLY A 93 -24.49 11.83 0.92
CA GLY A 93 -24.81 11.94 -0.51
C GLY A 93 -23.63 11.65 -1.46
N PRO A 94 -23.77 12.01 -2.76
CA PRO A 94 -22.80 11.63 -3.81
C PRO A 94 -21.38 12.09 -3.51
N LYS A 95 -21.22 13.26 -2.88
CA LYS A 95 -19.91 13.85 -2.61
C LYS A 95 -19.14 13.11 -1.53
N GLU A 96 -19.79 12.68 -0.45
CA GLU A 96 -19.14 11.84 0.56
C GLU A 96 -18.88 10.42 0.03
N ALA A 97 -19.76 9.89 -0.82
CA ALA A 97 -19.54 8.61 -1.51
C ALA A 97 -18.31 8.66 -2.43
N ALA A 98 -18.18 9.70 -3.27
CA ALA A 98 -16.99 9.89 -4.12
C ALA A 98 -15.70 10.04 -3.29
N LYS A 99 -15.71 10.85 -2.21
CA LYS A 99 -14.56 10.94 -1.29
C LYS A 99 -14.22 9.60 -0.63
N LYS A 100 -15.21 8.75 -0.34
CA LYS A 100 -15.01 7.39 0.18
C LYS A 100 -14.29 6.51 -0.83
N GLU A 101 -14.74 6.50 -2.08
CA GLU A 101 -14.10 5.68 -3.12
C GLU A 101 -12.67 6.17 -3.42
N ILE A 102 -12.43 7.50 -3.43
CA ILE A 102 -11.07 8.06 -3.59
C ILE A 102 -10.12 7.58 -2.48
N ARG A 103 -10.50 7.71 -1.20
CA ARG A 103 -9.63 7.24 -0.09
C ARG A 103 -9.41 5.73 -0.07
N GLU A 104 -10.43 4.95 -0.45
CA GLU A 104 -10.30 3.50 -0.60
C GLU A 104 -9.32 3.13 -1.72
N MET A 105 -9.39 3.78 -2.88
CA MET A 105 -8.42 3.60 -3.97
C MET A 105 -7.00 4.02 -3.57
N MET A 106 -6.82 5.11 -2.82
CA MET A 106 -5.52 5.55 -2.32
C MET A 106 -4.88 4.49 -1.41
N ALA A 107 -5.63 3.96 -0.44
CA ALA A 107 -5.15 2.89 0.43
C ALA A 107 -4.95 1.55 -0.30
N LYS A 108 -5.80 1.21 -1.27
CA LYS A 108 -5.59 0.03 -2.13
C LYS A 108 -4.34 0.18 -3.01
N CYS A 109 -4.07 1.36 -3.56
CA CYS A 109 -2.84 1.64 -4.31
C CYS A 109 -1.61 1.43 -3.42
N TRP A 110 -1.61 2.02 -2.22
CA TRP A 110 -0.56 1.80 -1.22
C TRP A 110 -0.37 0.31 -0.87
N TRP A 111 -1.48 -0.41 -0.70
CA TRP A 111 -1.51 -1.85 -0.43
C TRP A 111 -0.97 -2.69 -1.60
N MET A 112 -1.29 -2.36 -2.86
CA MET A 112 -0.74 -3.06 -4.04
C MET A 112 0.78 -2.95 -4.12
N TRP A 113 1.33 -1.80 -3.71
CA TRP A 113 2.76 -1.50 -3.69
C TRP A 113 3.42 -1.82 -2.34
N LEU A 114 2.96 -2.92 -1.72
CA LEU A 114 3.53 -3.53 -0.51
C LEU A 114 3.66 -2.59 0.70
N GLU A 115 2.80 -1.56 0.80
CA GLU A 115 2.83 -0.57 1.88
C GLU A 115 4.18 0.16 1.95
N GLY A 116 4.79 0.43 0.78
CA GLY A 116 6.03 1.18 0.66
C GLY A 116 7.26 0.52 1.27
N LYS A 117 7.22 -0.77 1.63
CA LYS A 117 8.32 -1.49 2.30
C LYS A 117 9.60 -1.62 1.48
N GLN A 118 9.51 -1.45 0.17
CA GLN A 118 10.66 -1.41 -0.73
C GLN A 118 10.86 0.04 -1.23
N PRO A 119 12.04 0.65 -1.01
CA PRO A 119 12.41 1.86 -1.72
C PRO A 119 12.64 1.53 -3.21
N ASN A 120 12.48 2.51 -4.09
CA ASN A 120 12.83 2.41 -5.50
C ASN A 120 12.07 1.31 -6.28
N LEU A 121 10.76 1.16 -6.03
CA LEU A 121 9.85 0.14 -6.63
C LEU A 121 9.93 0.01 -8.17
N PHE A 122 10.32 1.09 -8.85
CA PHE A 122 10.40 1.19 -10.31
C PHE A 122 11.83 1.12 -10.86
N GLN A 123 12.86 1.03 -10.01
CA GLN A 123 14.26 1.04 -10.44
C GLN A 123 14.64 -0.28 -11.12
N THR A 124 14.48 -0.32 -12.44
CA THR A 124 14.91 -1.42 -13.31
C THR A 124 16.09 -0.98 -14.18
N SER A 125 17.06 -1.87 -14.41
CA SER A 125 18.12 -1.63 -15.40
C SER A 125 17.61 -1.75 -16.85
N THR A 126 16.49 -2.46 -17.05
CA THR A 126 15.96 -2.85 -18.35
C THR A 126 14.86 -1.92 -18.89
N VAL A 127 15.25 -0.68 -19.22
CA VAL A 127 14.76 0.15 -20.35
C VAL A 127 13.27 0.58 -20.43
N ARG A 128 12.30 -0.17 -19.87
CA ARG A 128 10.85 0.11 -20.06
C ARG A 128 10.14 0.79 -18.89
N LEU A 129 10.71 0.76 -17.69
CA LEU A 129 10.17 1.44 -16.51
C LEU A 129 11.15 2.53 -16.00
N GLN A 130 11.60 3.41 -16.91
CA GLN A 130 12.34 4.62 -16.52
C GLN A 130 11.47 5.61 -15.71
N ASN A 131 10.15 5.44 -15.82
CA ASN A 131 9.16 6.25 -15.13
C ASN A 131 9.07 5.80 -13.67
N LYS A 132 9.50 6.66 -12.74
CA LYS A 132 9.57 6.42 -11.28
C LYS A 132 8.19 6.37 -10.60
N CYS A 133 7.14 6.02 -11.34
CA CYS A 133 5.76 6.06 -10.89
C CYS A 133 4.84 5.21 -11.77
N PHE A 134 3.70 4.83 -11.20
CA PHE A 134 2.69 4.00 -11.84
C PHE A 134 1.29 4.51 -11.46
N ILE A 135 0.39 4.63 -12.44
CA ILE A 135 -1.00 5.04 -12.18
C ILE A 135 -1.80 3.81 -11.73
N CYS A 136 -2.15 3.72 -10.45
CA CYS A 136 -2.94 2.62 -9.89
C CYS A 136 -4.39 2.65 -10.41
N TYR A 137 -5.01 3.82 -10.33
CA TYR A 137 -6.40 4.04 -10.71
C TYR A 137 -6.52 5.32 -11.51
N ASP A 138 -7.45 5.35 -12.45
CA ASP A 138 -7.95 6.59 -13.02
C ASP A 138 -9.47 6.67 -12.91
N PHE A 139 -9.98 7.91 -12.82
CA PHE A 139 -11.39 8.16 -12.53
C PHE A 139 -11.81 9.57 -12.95
N SER A 140 -13.12 9.77 -13.09
CA SER A 140 -13.78 11.06 -13.26
C SER A 140 -14.78 11.29 -12.11
N LEU A 141 -15.33 12.50 -11.96
CA LEU A 141 -16.40 12.75 -11.00
C LEU A 141 -17.75 12.88 -11.72
N ASN A 142 -18.74 12.13 -11.26
CA ASN A 142 -20.13 12.27 -11.71
C ASN A 142 -20.59 13.73 -11.50
N LYS A 143 -21.30 14.28 -12.49
CA LYS A 143 -21.91 15.63 -12.47
C LYS A 143 -22.60 15.99 -11.13
N ASP A 144 -23.22 15.04 -10.45
CA ASP A 144 -23.97 15.23 -9.20
C ASP A 144 -23.06 15.40 -7.96
N VAL A 145 -21.76 15.08 -8.06
CA VAL A 145 -20.75 15.27 -6.99
C VAL A 145 -20.36 16.75 -6.83
N GLY A 146 -20.38 17.51 -7.92
CA GLY A 146 -19.80 18.85 -7.98
C GLY A 146 -18.28 18.85 -7.77
N THR A 147 -17.75 19.91 -7.16
CA THR A 147 -16.31 20.05 -6.89
C THR A 147 -15.95 19.54 -5.49
N ILE A 148 -14.94 18.67 -5.38
CA ILE A 148 -14.33 18.25 -4.12
C ILE A 148 -13.07 19.08 -3.87
N GLN A 149 -13.03 19.83 -2.78
CA GLN A 149 -11.85 20.63 -2.43
C GLN A 149 -10.74 19.77 -1.82
N ILE A 150 -9.47 20.05 -2.09
CA ILE A 150 -8.36 19.22 -1.58
C ILE A 150 -8.30 19.18 -0.03
N PRO A 151 -8.48 20.29 0.71
CA PRO A 151 -8.59 20.23 2.18
C PRO A 151 -9.74 19.34 2.68
N GLU A 152 -10.84 19.26 1.93
CA GLU A 152 -12.01 18.43 2.24
C GLU A 152 -11.75 16.95 1.96
N LEU A 153 -11.01 16.64 0.88
CA LEU A 153 -10.53 15.29 0.59
C LEU A 153 -9.53 14.82 1.66
N ILE A 154 -8.59 15.69 2.05
CA ILE A 154 -7.62 15.42 3.12
C ILE A 154 -8.34 15.12 4.44
N ALA A 155 -9.29 15.97 4.86
CA ALA A 155 -10.09 15.72 6.06
C ALA A 155 -10.88 14.40 5.99
N SER A 156 -11.25 13.94 4.79
CA SER A 156 -11.91 12.65 4.62
C SER A 156 -10.98 11.44 4.81
N LEU A 157 -9.66 11.63 4.84
CA LEU A 157 -8.69 10.57 5.13
C LEU A 157 -8.55 10.28 6.62
N ASP A 158 -9.00 11.17 7.50
CA ASP A 158 -9.06 10.95 8.95
C ASP A 158 -10.10 9.87 9.37
N TYR A 159 -10.92 9.38 8.41
CA TYR A 159 -11.86 8.30 8.68
C TYR A 159 -11.13 6.99 9.07
N PRO A 160 -11.58 6.27 10.11
CA PRO A 160 -10.97 4.99 10.53
C PRO A 160 -10.98 3.92 9.43
N TYR A 161 -9.82 3.31 9.15
CA TYR A 161 -9.63 2.35 8.06
C TYR A 161 -9.17 0.94 8.51
N ILE A 162 -8.18 0.86 9.40
CA ILE A 162 -7.66 -0.39 9.93
C ILE A 162 -7.56 -0.35 11.46
N ALA A 163 -7.83 -1.49 12.10
CA ALA A 163 -7.46 -1.72 13.48
C ALA A 163 -5.95 -1.99 13.60
N ILE A 164 -5.30 -1.32 14.54
CA ILE A 164 -3.89 -1.54 14.87
C ILE A 164 -3.81 -2.82 15.72
N ASP A 165 -3.10 -3.83 15.21
CA ASP A 165 -2.72 -5.00 16.01
C ASP A 165 -1.71 -4.58 17.09
N LYS A 166 -2.20 -4.47 18.33
CA LYS A 166 -1.46 -4.11 19.56
C LYS A 166 -0.82 -5.30 20.27
N SER A 167 -0.88 -6.49 19.69
CA SER A 167 -0.25 -7.68 20.25
C SER A 167 1.26 -7.71 20.00
N ASP A 168 1.96 -8.65 20.64
CA ASP A 168 3.38 -8.91 20.38
C ASP A 168 3.60 -9.68 19.07
N ARG A 169 2.52 -10.10 18.39
CA ARG A 169 2.52 -10.84 17.11
C ARG A 169 3.25 -12.19 17.14
N CYS A 170 3.49 -12.70 18.35
CA CYS A 170 4.33 -13.85 18.63
C CYS A 170 3.83 -15.18 18.06
N ALA A 171 2.56 -15.29 17.67
CA ALA A 171 1.96 -16.53 17.15
C ALA A 171 2.23 -16.75 15.65
N GLY A 172 2.86 -15.79 14.97
CA GLY A 172 3.13 -15.86 13.53
C GLY A 172 1.87 -15.79 12.67
N GLY A 173 2.04 -15.85 11.35
CA GLY A 173 0.93 -15.92 10.38
C GLY A 173 -0.10 -14.77 10.44
N GLY A 174 0.23 -13.66 11.10
CA GLY A 174 -0.71 -12.59 11.38
C GLY A 174 -1.77 -12.92 12.44
N GLN A 175 -1.62 -13.98 13.25
CA GLN A 175 -2.59 -14.36 14.29
C GLN A 175 -2.56 -13.47 15.54
N GLY A 176 -1.58 -12.58 15.68
CA GLY A 176 -1.37 -11.76 16.86
C GLY A 176 -0.66 -12.52 18.00
N GLY A 177 -1.16 -12.37 19.23
CA GLY A 177 -0.68 -13.07 20.42
C GLY A 177 0.26 -12.25 21.29
N TYR A 178 0.24 -12.53 22.60
CA TYR A 178 0.98 -11.78 23.62
C TYR A 178 2.05 -12.62 24.28
N CYS A 179 3.26 -12.07 24.41
CA CYS A 179 4.31 -12.68 25.21
C CYS A 179 4.00 -12.50 26.69
N ARG A 180 3.94 -13.59 27.46
CA ARG A 180 3.77 -13.58 28.92
C ARG A 180 4.64 -14.66 29.56
N LYS A 181 4.87 -14.56 30.87
CA LYS A 181 5.54 -15.62 31.64
C LYS A 181 4.70 -16.89 31.74
N GLU A 182 3.38 -16.73 31.90
CA GLU A 182 2.41 -17.83 32.00
C GLU A 182 1.06 -17.41 31.40
N CYS A 183 0.53 -18.17 30.45
CA CYS A 183 -0.74 -17.79 29.80
C CYS A 183 -1.98 -17.96 30.68
N LYS A 184 -1.98 -18.97 31.58
CA LYS A 184 -3.15 -19.37 32.39
C LYS A 184 -3.68 -18.31 33.37
N ALA A 185 -2.98 -17.19 33.57
CA ALA A 185 -3.42 -16.09 34.41
C ALA A 185 -4.60 -15.29 33.81
N ASP A 186 -4.90 -15.46 32.51
CA ASP A 186 -5.94 -14.73 31.81
C ASP A 186 -6.88 -15.72 31.11
N PRO A 187 -8.17 -15.79 31.47
CA PRO A 187 -9.10 -16.77 30.90
C PRO A 187 -9.33 -16.61 29.40
N LYS A 188 -8.89 -15.49 28.79
CA LYS A 188 -8.94 -15.27 27.34
C LYS A 188 -7.81 -15.98 26.58
N TYR A 189 -6.71 -16.35 27.23
CA TYR A 189 -5.50 -16.85 26.57
C TYR A 189 -5.04 -18.17 27.21
N THR A 190 -5.72 -19.27 26.88
CA THR A 190 -5.43 -20.58 27.48
C THR A 190 -4.32 -21.35 26.77
N ARG A 191 -4.01 -21.00 25.51
CA ARG A 191 -3.09 -21.75 24.65
C ARG A 191 -1.70 -21.12 24.57
N LYS A 192 -0.69 -21.98 24.68
CA LYS A 192 0.73 -21.66 24.53
C LYS A 192 1.20 -21.99 23.12
N SER A 193 2.04 -21.13 22.55
CA SER A 193 2.98 -21.45 21.49
C SER A 193 4.38 -21.11 21.97
N GLU A 194 5.36 -21.96 21.66
CA GLU A 194 6.75 -21.52 21.68
C GLU A 194 6.94 -20.45 20.61
N SER A 195 7.69 -19.39 20.93
CA SER A 195 8.01 -18.32 20.00
C SER A 195 9.32 -17.66 20.40
N SER A 196 10.28 -17.65 19.48
CA SER A 196 11.57 -16.96 19.67
C SER A 196 11.40 -15.45 19.90
N GLN A 197 10.34 -14.85 19.37
CA GLN A 197 10.00 -13.43 19.58
C GLN A 197 9.72 -13.10 21.06
N CYS A 198 9.30 -14.08 21.87
CA CYS A 198 9.08 -13.89 23.31
C CYS A 198 10.36 -14.08 24.15
N ALA A 199 11.42 -14.67 23.60
CA ALA A 199 12.67 -14.91 24.34
C ALA A 199 13.38 -13.60 24.73
N GLU A 200 13.27 -12.55 23.91
CA GLU A 200 13.81 -11.22 24.20
C GLU A 200 13.12 -10.57 25.42
N LYS A 201 11.82 -10.82 25.62
CA LYS A 201 11.03 -10.25 26.73
C LYS A 201 11.04 -11.12 27.98
N PHE A 202 11.10 -12.44 27.83
CA PHE A 202 11.01 -13.42 28.91
C PHE A 202 11.99 -14.59 28.68
N PRO A 203 13.30 -14.40 28.95
CA PRO A 203 14.32 -15.39 28.62
C PRO A 203 14.12 -16.74 29.34
N ASP A 204 13.59 -16.74 30.57
CA ASP A 204 13.44 -17.97 31.36
C ASP A 204 12.23 -18.83 30.96
N LYS A 205 11.16 -18.20 30.42
CA LYS A 205 9.88 -18.83 30.03
C LYS A 205 9.17 -18.00 28.94
N PRO A 206 9.57 -18.09 27.67
CA PRO A 206 8.97 -17.35 26.58
C PRO A 206 7.67 -18.00 26.09
N GLU A 207 6.54 -17.72 26.75
CA GLU A 207 5.23 -18.20 26.30
C GLU A 207 4.54 -17.17 25.41
N CYS A 208 4.22 -17.55 24.17
CA CYS A 208 3.26 -16.82 23.35
C CYS A 208 1.84 -17.28 23.68
N CYS A 209 1.02 -16.35 24.15
CA CYS A 209 -0.33 -16.59 24.64
C CYS A 209 -1.37 -16.13 23.61
N ILE A 210 -2.24 -17.08 23.22
CA ILE A 210 -3.35 -16.87 22.29
C ILE A 210 -4.64 -17.51 22.84
N SER A 211 -5.77 -17.09 22.29
CA SER A 211 -7.07 -17.74 22.50
C SER A 211 -6.98 -19.23 22.18
N GLU A 212 -7.80 -20.01 22.86
CA GLU A 212 -7.93 -21.44 22.63
C GLU A 212 -8.31 -21.76 21.18
N ASP A 213 -9.25 -20.98 20.65
CA ASP A 213 -9.70 -21.07 19.27
C ASP A 213 -8.87 -20.13 18.39
N ARG A 214 -8.15 -20.69 17.43
CA ARG A 214 -7.35 -19.92 16.46
C ARG A 214 -8.19 -19.01 15.55
N ARG A 215 -9.52 -19.15 15.56
CA ARG A 215 -10.46 -18.25 14.87
C ARG A 215 -10.74 -16.96 15.63
N ASP A 216 -10.37 -16.86 16.91
CA ASP A 216 -10.48 -15.62 17.69
C ASP A 216 -9.28 -14.68 17.44
N GLU A 217 -9.00 -14.39 16.17
CA GLU A 217 -8.00 -13.42 15.75
C GLU A 217 -8.22 -12.06 16.43
N CYS A 218 -9.48 -11.65 16.58
CA CYS A 218 -9.86 -10.42 17.26
C CYS A 218 -9.33 -10.34 18.69
N LEU A 219 -9.50 -11.40 19.49
CA LEU A 219 -9.05 -11.44 20.88
C LEU A 219 -7.52 -11.40 20.95
N ASN A 220 -6.85 -12.12 20.06
CA ASN A 220 -5.39 -12.15 19.97
C ASN A 220 -4.74 -10.80 19.59
N LYS A 221 -5.55 -9.80 19.20
CA LYS A 221 -5.14 -8.47 18.73
C LYS A 221 -5.75 -7.30 19.54
N GLU A 222 -6.11 -7.56 20.79
CA GLU A 222 -6.74 -6.60 21.73
C GLU A 222 -8.21 -6.21 21.43
N GLY A 223 -8.86 -6.87 20.48
CA GLY A 223 -10.29 -6.72 20.23
C GLY A 223 -11.17 -7.51 21.21
N VAL A 224 -12.48 -7.38 21.03
CA VAL A 224 -13.52 -8.13 21.74
C VAL A 224 -14.57 -8.64 20.75
N CYS A 225 -15.17 -9.80 21.02
CA CYS A 225 -16.10 -10.45 20.09
C CYS A 225 -17.59 -10.11 20.32
N GLU A 226 -17.85 -8.98 20.98
CA GLU A 226 -19.18 -8.49 21.35
C GLU A 226 -19.21 -6.95 21.35
N ALA A 227 -20.38 -6.36 21.15
CA ALA A 227 -20.53 -4.90 21.14
C ALA A 227 -20.28 -4.33 22.56
N ARG A 228 -19.43 -3.31 22.65
CA ARG A 228 -19.11 -2.60 23.90
C ARG A 228 -19.01 -1.10 23.67
N GLU A 229 -19.35 -0.31 24.70
CA GLU A 229 -19.15 1.14 24.68
C GLU A 229 -17.65 1.48 24.51
N GLY A 230 -17.35 2.50 23.69
CA GLY A 230 -15.97 2.87 23.33
C GLY A 230 -15.35 2.03 22.20
N TYR A 231 -16.00 0.95 21.75
CA TYR A 231 -15.52 0.12 20.64
C TYR A 231 -16.29 0.42 19.34
N LYS A 232 -15.70 0.05 18.19
CA LYS A 232 -16.28 0.11 16.84
C LYS A 232 -16.14 -1.25 16.18
N LEU A 233 -17.15 -1.66 15.41
CA LEU A 233 -17.14 -2.89 14.61
C LEU A 233 -15.94 -2.90 13.65
N PHE A 234 -15.25 -4.03 13.58
CA PHE A 234 -14.18 -4.30 12.62
C PHE A 234 -14.37 -5.70 12.04
N ASP A 235 -14.72 -5.80 10.76
CA ASP A 235 -15.11 -7.04 10.09
C ASP A 235 -13.93 -7.83 9.50
N LYS A 236 -12.74 -7.24 9.42
CA LYS A 236 -11.52 -7.87 8.87
C LYS A 236 -10.84 -8.86 9.83
N TRP A 237 -11.18 -8.86 11.13
CA TRP A 237 -10.66 -9.83 12.10
C TRP A 237 -11.75 -10.80 12.54
N GLN A 238 -11.38 -12.07 12.67
CA GLN A 238 -12.34 -13.13 12.98
C GLN A 238 -12.60 -13.30 14.49
N CYS A 239 -13.79 -13.80 14.79
CA CYS A 239 -14.25 -14.25 16.10
C CYS A 239 -14.94 -15.61 15.93
N LYS A 240 -14.75 -16.51 16.89
CA LYS A 240 -15.45 -17.80 16.99
C LYS A 240 -16.97 -17.65 17.10
N SER A 241 -17.41 -16.62 17.82
CA SER A 241 -18.80 -16.26 18.05
C SER A 241 -18.95 -14.74 18.08
N GLY A 242 -19.99 -14.20 17.45
CA GLY A 242 -20.22 -12.76 17.39
C GLY A 242 -19.48 -12.07 16.24
N LYS A 243 -19.13 -10.80 16.43
CA LYS A 243 -18.37 -9.97 15.48
C LYS A 243 -17.22 -9.31 16.22
N CYS A 244 -16.12 -9.01 15.53
CA CYS A 244 -15.00 -8.31 16.18
C CYS A 244 -15.30 -6.82 16.35
N TYR A 245 -14.99 -6.31 17.54
CA TYR A 245 -15.04 -4.89 17.89
C TYR A 245 -13.69 -4.48 18.46
N VAL A 246 -13.20 -3.31 18.07
CA VAL A 246 -11.91 -2.77 18.49
C VAL A 246 -12.12 -1.39 19.13
N LYS A 247 -11.33 -1.03 20.13
CA LYS A 247 -11.39 0.29 20.78
C LYS A 247 -11.22 1.40 19.75
N LYS A 248 -11.97 2.50 19.87
CA LYS A 248 -11.92 3.61 18.89
C LYS A 248 -10.52 4.20 18.73
N GLU A 249 -9.76 4.33 19.82
CA GLU A 249 -8.37 4.80 19.83
C GLU A 249 -7.35 3.81 19.24
N ASN A 250 -7.74 2.55 19.00
CA ASN A 250 -6.91 1.54 18.35
C ASN A 250 -7.15 1.46 16.83
N PHE A 251 -7.97 2.34 16.25
CA PHE A 251 -8.05 2.50 14.80
C PHE A 251 -7.03 3.52 14.31
N ALA A 252 -6.41 3.18 13.19
CA ALA A 252 -5.71 4.13 12.34
C ALA A 252 -6.62 4.57 11.18
N SER A 253 -6.48 5.83 10.80
CA SER A 253 -7.17 6.43 9.66
C SER A 253 -6.59 5.98 8.31
N TYR A 254 -7.20 6.39 7.19
CA TYR A 254 -6.59 6.22 5.87
C TYR A 254 -5.27 6.99 5.77
N LEU A 255 -5.22 8.19 6.36
CA LEU A 255 -4.02 9.02 6.38
C LEU A 255 -2.89 8.36 7.17
N ASP A 256 -3.17 7.88 8.38
CA ASP A 256 -2.20 7.14 9.20
C ASP A 256 -1.69 5.89 8.48
N TYR A 257 -2.58 5.14 7.81
CA TYR A 257 -2.20 3.92 7.10
C TYR A 257 -1.22 4.19 5.95
N ILE A 258 -1.46 5.24 5.17
CA ILE A 258 -0.58 5.66 4.07
C ILE A 258 0.71 6.26 4.62
N GLN A 259 0.64 7.13 5.63
CA GLN A 259 1.81 7.84 6.17
C GLN A 259 2.69 7.03 7.12
N GLY A 260 2.18 5.92 7.67
CA GLY A 260 2.96 4.92 8.39
C GLY A 260 2.36 4.51 9.75
N THR A 261 1.48 3.52 9.74
CA THR A 261 1.09 2.78 10.97
C THR A 261 2.09 1.71 11.38
N GLY A 262 3.02 1.35 10.49
CA GLY A 262 3.95 0.22 10.66
C GLY A 262 5.11 0.48 11.62
N GLY A 263 5.23 1.69 12.17
CA GLY A 263 6.47 2.15 12.80
C GLY A 263 7.61 2.31 11.78
N ILE A 264 8.81 2.61 12.25
CA ILE A 264 9.99 2.94 11.41
C ILE A 264 10.40 1.79 10.45
N SER A 265 9.93 0.57 10.70
CA SER A 265 10.19 -0.62 9.86
C SER A 265 9.11 -0.93 8.82
N GLY A 266 7.96 -0.26 8.85
CA GLY A 266 6.99 -0.26 7.75
C GLY A 266 7.12 1.05 7.00
N GLY A 267 7.48 0.99 5.70
CA GLY A 267 7.82 2.18 4.92
C GLY A 267 6.79 3.31 5.09
N ALA A 268 7.26 4.52 5.39
CA ALA A 268 6.40 5.69 5.46
C ALA A 268 6.04 6.16 4.05
N GLY A 269 4.76 6.31 3.79
CA GLY A 269 4.28 7.02 2.61
C GLY A 269 4.21 8.52 2.86
N PHE A 270 4.17 9.31 1.80
CA PHE A 270 3.55 10.64 1.88
C PHE A 270 2.43 10.77 0.87
N LEU A 271 1.57 11.72 1.16
CA LEU A 271 0.46 12.08 0.31
C LEU A 271 0.76 13.44 -0.32
N VAL A 272 0.65 13.50 -1.64
CA VAL A 272 0.99 14.66 -2.44
C VAL A 272 -0.17 14.96 -3.39
N TYR A 273 -0.38 16.24 -3.66
CA TYR A 273 -1.37 16.74 -4.61
C TYR A 273 -0.71 17.71 -5.57
N GLU A 274 -1.31 17.88 -6.74
CA GLU A 274 -0.90 18.87 -7.73
C GLU A 274 -1.37 20.28 -7.31
N ASP A 275 -0.49 21.30 -7.33
CA ASP A 275 -0.77 22.66 -6.81
C ASP A 275 -2.08 23.25 -7.33
N LYS A 276 -2.33 23.11 -8.64
CA LYS A 276 -3.54 23.66 -9.27
C LYS A 276 -4.85 23.03 -8.75
N LEU A 277 -4.79 21.85 -8.13
CA LEU A 277 -5.94 21.22 -7.48
C LEU A 277 -6.22 21.82 -6.10
N GLU A 278 -5.25 22.43 -5.44
CA GLU A 278 -5.50 23.14 -4.17
C GLU A 278 -6.44 24.34 -4.40
N GLU A 279 -6.31 25.03 -5.53
CA GLU A 279 -7.19 26.14 -5.94
C GLU A 279 -8.50 25.67 -6.60
N GLN A 280 -8.42 24.68 -7.51
CA GLN A 280 -9.56 24.28 -8.37
C GLN A 280 -10.42 23.15 -7.78
N GLY A 281 -9.85 22.35 -6.88
CA GLY A 281 -10.42 21.07 -6.46
C GLY A 281 -10.45 20.01 -7.57
N LEU A 282 -11.01 18.85 -7.24
CA LEU A 282 -11.41 17.83 -8.20
C LEU A 282 -12.78 18.20 -8.79
N THR A 283 -12.91 18.21 -10.11
CA THR A 283 -14.07 18.74 -10.85
C THR A 283 -14.64 17.72 -11.84
N THR A 284 -15.93 17.82 -12.15
CA THR A 284 -16.68 16.84 -12.97
C THR A 284 -16.36 16.85 -14.47
N LYS A 285 -15.40 17.67 -14.91
CA LYS A 285 -15.01 17.81 -16.33
C LYS A 285 -13.62 17.24 -16.66
N LYS A 286 -12.92 16.68 -15.68
CA LYS A 286 -11.54 16.21 -15.83
C LYS A 286 -11.41 14.77 -15.34
N LYS A 287 -10.53 14.01 -15.99
CA LYS A 287 -10.10 12.68 -15.54
C LYS A 287 -8.85 12.84 -14.66
N TYR A 288 -8.81 12.12 -13.54
CA TYR A 288 -7.79 12.17 -12.51
C TYR A 288 -7.09 10.82 -12.38
N GLY A 289 -5.86 10.81 -11.86
CA GLY A 289 -5.09 9.60 -11.58
C GLY A 289 -4.65 9.52 -10.13
N ILE A 290 -4.80 8.35 -9.50
CA ILE A 290 -4.13 7.99 -8.24
C ILE A 290 -2.85 7.25 -8.61
N THR A 291 -1.72 7.89 -8.36
CA THR A 291 -0.39 7.47 -8.81
C THR A 291 0.46 7.10 -7.60
N ILE A 292 1.13 5.95 -7.64
CA ILE A 292 2.24 5.68 -6.72
C ILE A 292 3.52 6.27 -7.35
N ILE A 293 4.34 6.97 -6.57
CA ILE A 293 5.67 7.44 -6.97
C ILE A 293 6.70 6.82 -6.03
N SER A 294 7.77 6.28 -6.59
CA SER A 294 8.92 5.73 -5.87
C SER A 294 10.20 6.35 -6.45
N PRO A 295 10.58 7.56 -6.01
CA PRO A 295 11.79 8.22 -6.48
C PRO A 295 13.03 7.37 -6.17
N GLY A 296 13.78 7.02 -7.22
CA GLY A 296 15.08 6.38 -7.09
C GLY A 296 16.11 7.25 -6.37
N ASN A 297 17.22 6.65 -5.94
CA ASN A 297 18.33 7.34 -5.26
C ASN A 297 19.02 8.46 -6.11
N THR A 298 18.67 8.60 -7.38
CA THR A 298 19.22 9.62 -8.31
C THR A 298 18.17 10.72 -8.57
N PRO A 299 18.50 12.02 -8.49
CA PRO A 299 17.59 13.11 -8.89
C PRO A 299 17.11 12.96 -10.35
N GLY A 300 15.87 13.35 -10.66
CA GLY A 300 15.29 13.22 -12.01
C GLY A 300 14.27 14.32 -12.34
N TRP A 301 13.14 13.94 -12.95
CA TRP A 301 12.00 14.85 -13.16
C TRP A 301 11.05 14.86 -11.94
N ASP A 302 11.13 13.80 -11.13
CA ASP A 302 11.00 13.90 -9.68
C ASP A 302 12.09 14.82 -9.10
N THR A 303 11.85 15.41 -7.93
CA THR A 303 12.44 16.70 -7.50
C THR A 303 12.01 17.93 -8.31
N ALA A 304 11.77 17.84 -9.64
CA ALA A 304 11.27 18.98 -10.43
C ALA A 304 9.74 19.15 -10.34
N ALA A 305 8.96 18.09 -10.52
CA ALA A 305 7.52 18.05 -10.21
C ALA A 305 7.19 18.33 -8.72
N TRP A 306 8.24 18.38 -7.89
CA TRP A 306 8.20 18.59 -6.44
C TRP A 306 8.58 20.02 -6.05
N GLY A 307 9.13 20.80 -6.99
CA GLY A 307 9.31 22.24 -6.82
C GLY A 307 8.01 23.03 -7.05
N ALA A 308 7.01 22.40 -7.67
CA ALA A 308 5.68 22.93 -8.00
C ALA A 308 4.56 21.98 -7.52
N GLY A 309 4.78 21.38 -6.35
CA GLY A 309 3.82 20.54 -5.66
C GLY A 309 3.92 20.80 -4.16
N THR A 310 2.88 21.39 -3.60
CA THR A 310 2.78 21.80 -2.20
C THR A 310 2.60 20.54 -1.38
N LEU A 311 3.71 20.08 -0.83
CA LEU A 311 3.72 18.93 0.06
C LEU A 311 3.04 19.32 1.37
N VAL A 312 1.71 19.15 1.42
CA VAL A 312 0.90 19.25 2.63
C VAL A 312 1.22 18.05 3.53
N SER A 313 2.40 18.09 4.14
CA SER A 313 2.79 17.16 5.19
C SER A 313 1.96 17.47 6.44
N THR A 314 0.84 16.77 6.55
CA THR A 314 0.16 16.51 7.83
C THR A 314 1.08 15.81 8.84
N ALA A 315 2.25 15.33 8.40
CA ALA A 315 3.35 14.94 9.28
C ALA A 315 3.73 16.04 10.28
N ALA A 316 3.63 17.33 9.97
CA ALA A 316 3.86 18.38 10.98
C ALA A 316 2.72 18.48 12.02
N THR A 317 1.51 18.02 11.69
CA THR A 317 0.42 17.86 12.65
C THR A 317 0.69 16.70 13.62
N LEU A 318 1.24 15.60 13.11
CA LEU A 318 1.69 14.46 13.90
C LEU A 318 2.93 14.79 14.76
N PHE A 319 3.94 15.45 14.20
CA PHE A 319 5.11 15.93 14.96
C PHE A 319 4.71 16.94 16.06
N GLY A 320 3.83 17.90 15.76
CA GLY A 320 3.34 18.85 16.76
C GLY A 320 2.62 18.17 17.92
N THR A 321 1.76 17.20 17.64
CA THR A 321 1.01 16.48 18.68
C THR A 321 1.87 15.51 19.51
N TYR A 322 2.92 14.93 18.95
CA TYR A 322 3.83 14.05 19.70
C TYR A 322 4.91 14.78 20.50
N PHE A 323 5.36 15.96 20.05
CA PHE A 323 6.49 16.67 20.68
C PHE A 323 6.11 17.98 21.42
N ALA A 324 4.88 18.48 21.28
CA ALA A 324 4.40 19.70 21.96
C ALA A 324 3.01 19.52 22.60
N PRO A 325 2.88 18.74 23.69
CA PRO A 325 1.61 18.58 24.41
C PRO A 325 1.15 19.93 25.00
N GLY A 326 0.04 20.46 24.49
CA GLY A 326 -0.60 21.70 24.98
C GLY A 326 -1.12 22.65 23.90
N TRP A 327 -0.74 22.46 22.63
CA TRP A 327 -1.16 23.32 21.53
C TRP A 327 -2.54 22.94 20.98
N THR A 328 -3.34 23.93 20.55
CA THR A 328 -4.64 23.66 19.93
C THR A 328 -4.48 23.17 18.49
N LYS A 329 -5.46 22.40 17.99
CA LYS A 329 -5.45 21.88 16.61
C LYS A 329 -5.26 22.96 15.52
N LYS A 330 -5.68 24.21 15.79
CA LYS A 330 -5.50 25.35 14.86
C LYS A 330 -4.07 25.88 14.83
N GLU A 331 -3.40 25.96 15.98
CA GLU A 331 -2.01 26.44 16.08
C GLU A 331 -1.04 25.43 15.48
N VAL A 332 -1.29 24.14 15.70
CA VAL A 332 -0.53 23.05 15.08
C VAL A 332 -0.68 23.04 13.56
N ALA A 333 -1.84 23.39 13.01
CA ALA A 333 -2.07 23.44 11.56
C ALA A 333 -1.30 24.59 10.86
N SER A 334 -1.34 25.80 11.41
CA SER A 334 -0.71 26.99 10.77
C SER A 334 0.82 26.96 10.83
N LEU A 335 1.38 26.61 11.98
CA LEU A 335 2.83 26.39 12.12
C LEU A 335 3.26 25.11 11.40
N GLY A 336 2.42 24.08 11.38
CA GLY A 336 2.69 22.82 10.70
C GLY A 336 2.89 22.98 9.19
N ALA A 337 2.03 23.74 8.49
CA ALA A 337 2.21 24.03 7.07
C ALA A 337 3.51 24.81 6.79
N THR A 338 3.81 25.82 7.61
CA THR A 338 4.98 26.71 7.42
C THR A 338 6.30 25.98 7.70
N LEU A 339 6.37 25.22 8.80
CA LEU A 339 7.52 24.37 9.13
C LEU A 339 7.66 23.19 8.16
N THR A 340 6.56 22.61 7.67
CA THR A 340 6.60 21.63 6.59
C THR A 340 7.25 22.21 5.35
N TYR A 341 6.82 23.37 4.88
CA TYR A 341 7.36 23.97 3.66
C TYR A 341 8.86 24.29 3.77
N LEU A 342 9.29 24.83 4.92
CA LEU A 342 10.70 25.12 5.19
C LEU A 342 11.54 23.84 5.34
N SER A 343 11.06 22.87 6.13
CA SER A 343 11.72 21.57 6.29
C SER A 343 11.79 20.84 4.95
N PHE A 344 10.73 20.88 4.14
CA PHE A 344 10.69 20.30 2.81
C PHE A 344 11.75 20.92 1.89
N LYS A 345 11.84 22.26 1.80
CA LYS A 345 12.88 22.93 0.99
C LYS A 345 14.31 22.66 1.50
N MET A 346 14.53 22.51 2.81
CA MET A 346 15.84 22.10 3.35
C MET A 346 16.14 20.62 3.06
N THR A 347 15.15 19.75 3.17
CA THR A 347 15.27 18.29 3.01
C THR A 347 15.38 17.88 1.53
N GLN A 348 14.75 18.64 0.62
CA GLN A 348 14.94 18.54 -0.83
C GLN A 348 16.37 18.92 -1.23
N LYS A 349 17.00 19.89 -0.55
CA LYS A 349 18.43 20.23 -0.73
C LYS A 349 19.39 19.21 -0.13
N SER A 350 18.99 18.45 0.90
CA SER A 350 19.85 17.45 1.55
C SER A 350 19.71 16.03 1.00
N GLY A 351 18.77 15.79 0.07
CA GLY A 351 18.51 14.46 -0.50
C GLY A 351 17.79 13.50 0.44
N ALA A 352 17.37 13.94 1.63
CA ALA A 352 16.79 13.09 2.66
C ALA A 352 15.34 12.62 2.39
N PHE A 353 14.83 12.82 1.18
CA PHE A 353 13.61 12.18 0.66
C PHE A 353 13.89 10.98 -0.28
N ALA A 354 15.14 10.67 -0.59
CA ALA A 354 15.48 9.48 -1.36
C ALA A 354 14.99 8.21 -0.64
N GLY A 355 14.24 7.36 -1.34
CA GLY A 355 13.76 6.07 -0.83
C GLY A 355 12.39 6.07 -0.14
N TYR A 356 11.70 7.21 0.03
CA TYR A 356 10.29 7.22 0.45
C TYR A 356 9.36 6.92 -0.73
N ASN A 357 8.16 6.44 -0.44
CA ASN A 357 7.13 6.15 -1.43
C ASN A 357 5.94 7.12 -1.26
N TYR A 358 5.17 7.36 -2.31
CA TYR A 358 4.21 8.46 -2.33
C TYR A 358 2.92 8.12 -3.05
N ILE A 359 1.78 8.46 -2.47
CA ILE A 359 0.50 8.52 -3.18
C ILE A 359 0.31 9.95 -3.68
N TYR A 360 0.13 10.09 -4.99
CA TYR A 360 -0.03 11.36 -5.69
C TYR A 360 -1.37 11.41 -6.42
N ILE A 361 -2.12 12.50 -6.25
CA ILE A 361 -3.34 12.77 -7.02
C ILE A 361 -3.11 13.97 -7.93
N SER A 362 -3.38 13.77 -9.21
CA SER A 362 -3.18 14.75 -10.29
C SER A 362 -4.19 14.55 -11.41
N GLU A 363 -4.26 15.50 -12.33
CA GLU A 363 -4.99 15.33 -13.58
C GLU A 363 -4.32 14.27 -14.47
N TYR A 364 -5.11 13.33 -14.99
CA TYR A 364 -4.62 12.17 -15.71
C TYR A 364 -3.76 12.54 -16.93
N GLY A 365 -4.17 13.58 -17.67
CA GLY A 365 -3.43 14.07 -18.84
C GLY A 365 -2.03 14.61 -18.53
N GLU A 366 -1.77 15.08 -17.31
CA GLU A 366 -0.44 15.59 -16.91
C GLU A 366 0.53 14.49 -16.52
N ILE A 367 0.03 13.32 -16.14
CA ILE A 367 0.81 12.24 -15.51
C ILE A 367 0.90 10.99 -16.39
N ARG A 368 -0.03 10.79 -17.34
CA ARG A 368 -0.06 9.66 -18.29
C ARG A 368 1.26 9.49 -19.06
N ASP A 369 1.83 10.58 -19.55
CA ASP A 369 3.05 10.54 -20.37
C ASP A 369 4.34 10.49 -19.54
N LYS A 370 4.24 10.73 -18.22
CA LYS A 370 5.37 10.76 -17.27
C LYS A 370 5.48 9.48 -16.43
N CYS A 371 4.37 8.77 -16.22
CA CYS A 371 4.31 7.54 -15.43
C CYS A 371 4.16 6.29 -16.29
N ALA A 372 4.42 5.13 -15.71
CA ALA A 372 4.10 3.86 -16.35
C ALA A 372 2.58 3.69 -16.40
N VAL A 373 2.05 3.54 -17.60
CA VAL A 373 0.65 3.20 -17.87
C VAL A 373 0.64 1.96 -18.76
N GLU A 374 0.46 0.80 -18.14
CA GLU A 374 0.14 -0.42 -18.89
C GLU A 374 -1.31 -0.34 -19.34
N LEU A 375 -1.51 0.20 -20.55
CA LEU A 375 -2.78 0.11 -21.24
C LEU A 375 -3.10 -1.38 -21.46
N GLY A 376 -4.35 -1.76 -21.24
CA GLY A 376 -4.83 -3.10 -21.57
C GLY A 376 -4.60 -3.43 -23.05
N VAL A 377 -4.51 -4.72 -23.34
CA VAL A 377 -4.15 -5.27 -24.68
C VAL A 377 -5.07 -4.75 -25.81
N ASP A 378 -6.27 -4.26 -25.50
CA ASP A 378 -7.28 -3.79 -26.45
C ASP A 378 -7.14 -2.32 -26.94
N GLU A 379 -6.24 -1.47 -26.40
CA GLU A 379 -6.19 -0.03 -26.78
C GLU A 379 -5.21 0.34 -27.93
N ARG A 380 -4.53 -0.64 -28.58
CA ARG A 380 -3.53 -0.35 -29.64
C ARG A 380 -3.59 -1.27 -30.87
N LEU A 381 -4.74 -1.89 -31.14
CA LEU A 381 -4.99 -2.74 -32.32
C LEU A 381 -6.23 -2.27 -33.07
#